data_AF-A0A522YZF0-F1
#
_entry.id   AF-A0A522YZF0-F1
#
_cell.length_a   1.000
_cell.length_b   1.000
_cell.length_c   1.000
_cell.angle_alpha   90.00
_cell.angle_beta   90.00
_cell.angle_gamma   90.00
#
_symmetry.space_group_name_H-M   'P 1'
#
loop_
_entity.id
_entity.type
_entity.pdbx_description
1 polymer ?
#
loop_
_entity_poly.entity_id
_entity_poly.type
_entity_poly.pdbx_seq_one_letter_code
_entity_poly.pdbx_strand_id
1 'polypeptide(L)' 'MAAGVLVLEPNEEDTQEPHDSDELYYVIYGDGFLKINNKDYEISESKAYYVQKNVPHKFFGNKKELVVLYFFSGPDS' A
#
# COMPACT_ATOMS: atom_id res chain seq x y z
N MET A 1 -2.53 16.35 2.32
CA MET A 1 -3.57 15.31 2.22
C MET A 1 -3.92 15.09 0.77
N ALA A 2 -3.76 13.86 0.31
CA ALA A 2 -4.17 13.39 -1.01
C ALA A 2 -4.69 11.95 -0.87
N ALA A 3 -5.51 11.50 -1.80
CA ALA A 3 -6.00 10.12 -1.83
C ALA A 3 -6.14 9.67 -3.28
N GLY A 4 -6.04 8.37 -3.49
CA GLY A 4 -6.17 7.78 -4.83
C GLY A 4 -6.28 6.26 -4.76
N VAL A 5 -6.33 5.64 -5.93
CA VAL A 5 -6.38 4.19 -6.07
C VAL A 5 -5.10 3.72 -6.73
N LEU A 6 -4.42 2.78 -6.09
CA LEU A 6 -3.34 1.99 -6.68
C LEU A 6 -3.97 0.73 -7.27
N VAL A 7 -3.66 0.47 -8.54
CA VAL A 7 -4.02 -0.77 -9.24
C VAL A 7 -2.73 -1.41 -9.70
N LEU A 8 -2.55 -2.69 -9.37
CA LEU A 8 -1.44 -3.50 -9.86
C LEU A 8 -1.99 -4.72 -10.58
N GLU A 9 -1.59 -4.89 -11.84
CA GLU A 9 -1.84 -6.08 -12.64
C GLU A 9 -1.10 -7.29 -12.04
N PRO A 10 -1.50 -8.54 -12.35
CA PRO A 10 -0.81 -9.73 -11.87
C PRO A 10 0.70 -9.70 -12.16
N ASN A 11 1.51 -9.76 -11.10
CA ASN A 11 2.98 -9.68 -11.13
C ASN A 11 3.54 -8.32 -11.59
N GLU A 12 2.73 -7.26 -11.65
CA GLU A 12 3.23 -5.90 -11.84
C GLU A 12 4.11 -5.50 -10.67
N GLU A 13 5.21 -4.79 -10.97
CA GLU A 13 6.11 -4.28 -9.94
C GLU A 13 5.54 -2.99 -9.35
N ASP A 14 5.34 -2.97 -8.03
CA ASP A 14 5.13 -1.75 -7.29
C ASP A 14 6.44 -0.94 -7.21
N THR A 15 6.42 0.27 -7.77
CA THR A 15 7.57 1.18 -7.90
C THR A 15 7.59 2.28 -6.84
N GLN A 16 6.76 2.17 -5.81
CA GLN A 16 6.74 3.13 -4.71
C GLN A 16 8.08 3.16 -3.97
N GLU A 17 8.52 4.37 -3.68
CA GLU A 17 9.73 4.68 -2.93
C GLU A 17 9.34 5.38 -1.61
N PRO A 18 10.19 5.34 -0.56
CA PRO A 18 9.93 6.05 0.68
C PRO A 18 9.65 7.55 0.45
N HIS A 19 8.64 8.10 1.13
CA HIS A 19 8.25 9.50 0.98
C HIS A 19 7.91 10.18 2.32
N ASP A 20 7.91 11.52 2.35
CA ASP A 20 7.70 12.34 3.57
C ASP A 20 6.22 12.56 3.93
N SER A 21 5.38 11.56 3.71
CA SER A 21 3.97 11.56 4.13
C SER A 21 3.65 10.20 4.72
N ASP A 22 2.88 10.17 5.80
CA ASP A 22 2.32 8.91 6.26
C ASP A 22 1.27 8.46 5.25
N GLU A 23 1.09 7.16 5.14
CA GLU A 23 0.17 6.57 4.19
C GLU A 23 -0.71 5.52 4.85
N LEU A 24 -2.00 5.57 4.55
CA LEU A 24 -2.96 4.53 4.90
C LEU A 24 -3.41 3.83 3.63
N TYR A 25 -3.23 2.52 3.58
CA TYR A 25 -3.83 1.66 2.57
C TYR A 25 -5.09 0.99 3.10
N TYR A 26 -6.09 0.84 2.24
CA TYR A 26 -7.25 -0.03 2.45
C TYR A 26 -7.42 -0.95 1.25
N VAL A 27 -7.35 -2.26 1.48
CA VAL A 27 -7.42 -3.27 0.42
C VAL A 27 -8.87 -3.45 0.00
N ILE A 28 -9.19 -3.03 -1.23
CA ILE A 28 -10.53 -3.19 -1.81
C ILE A 28 -10.69 -4.62 -2.32
N TYR A 29 -9.72 -5.09 -3.09
CA TYR A 29 -9.75 -6.39 -3.77
C TYR A 29 -8.32 -6.85 -4.11
N GLY A 30 -8.09 -8.17 -4.14
CA GLY A 30 -6.85 -8.76 -4.63
C GLY A 30 -6.17 -9.70 -3.63
N ASP A 31 -4.96 -10.13 -3.99
CA ASP A 31 -4.11 -11.02 -3.21
C ASP A 31 -2.65 -10.54 -3.19
N GLY A 32 -1.82 -11.18 -2.36
CA GLY A 32 -0.39 -10.92 -2.29
C GLY A 32 0.04 -10.44 -0.91
N PHE A 33 1.07 -9.59 -0.89
CA PHE A 33 1.72 -9.15 0.33
C PHE A 33 2.04 -7.66 0.26
N LEU A 34 2.04 -7.01 1.42
CA LEU A 34 2.61 -5.69 1.62
C LEU A 34 3.88 -5.85 2.46
N LYS A 35 5.02 -5.45 1.91
CA LYS A 35 6.27 -5.33 2.67
C LYS A 35 6.29 -3.96 3.32
N ILE A 36 6.53 -3.90 4.63
CA ILE A 36 6.77 -2.65 5.37
C ILE A 36 8.07 -2.86 6.16
N ASN A 37 9.10 -2.08 5.87
CA ASN A 37 10.48 -2.36 6.30
C ASN A 37 10.89 -3.80 5.94
N ASN A 38 11.26 -4.60 6.94
CA ASN A 38 11.74 -5.97 6.79
C ASN A 38 10.66 -7.01 7.13
N LYS A 39 9.40 -6.60 7.15
CA LYS A 39 8.28 -7.48 7.51
C LYS A 39 7.25 -7.53 6.39
N ASP A 40 6.87 -8.75 6.07
CA ASP A 40 5.88 -9.07 5.05
C ASP A 40 4.54 -9.32 5.73
N TYR A 41 3.50 -8.67 5.21
CA TYR A 41 2.13 -8.80 5.67
C TYR A 41 1.30 -9.40 4.55
N GLU A 42 0.67 -10.54 4.80
CA GLU A 42 -0.34 -11.06 3.88
C GLU A 42 -1.54 -10.10 3.87
N ILE A 43 -1.92 -9.69 2.65
CA ILE A 43 -3.05 -8.78 2.46
C ILE A 43 -4.34 -9.57 2.29
N SER A 44 -5.44 -8.96 2.72
CA SER A 44 -6.78 -9.49 2.44
C SER A 44 -7.76 -8.33 2.32
N GLU A 45 -8.85 -8.57 1.60
CA GLU A 45 -9.94 -7.60 1.46
C GLU A 45 -10.38 -7.03 2.82
N SER A 46 -10.74 -5.75 2.82
CA SER A 46 -11.19 -5.00 3.99
C SER A 46 -10.16 -4.82 5.12
N LYS A 47 -8.87 -5.15 4.88
CA LYS A 47 -7.79 -4.78 5.80
C LYS A 47 -7.22 -3.41 5.47
N ALA A 48 -6.84 -2.70 6.53
CA ALA A 48 -6.10 -1.45 6.44
C ALA A 48 -4.67 -1.61 6.94
N TYR A 49 -3.75 -0.87 6.35
CA TYR A 49 -2.34 -0.84 6.72
C TYR A 49 -1.89 0.61 6.84
N TYR A 50 -1.23 0.92 7.96
CA TYR A 50 -0.61 2.22 8.16
C TYR A 50 0.90 2.11 7.92
N VAL A 51 1.43 3.04 7.14
CA VAL A 51 2.86 3.18 6.87
C VAL A 51 3.30 4.57 7.32
N GLN A 52 4.27 4.60 8.22
CA GLN A 52 4.88 5.86 8.64
C GLN A 52 5.72 6.46 7.51
N LYS A 53 5.79 7.78 7.43
CA LYS A 53 6.65 8.49 6.49
C LYS A 53 8.10 7.99 6.52
N ASN A 54 8.74 7.99 5.36
CA ASN A 54 10.12 7.53 5.13
C ASN A 54 10.37 6.04 5.43
N VAL A 55 9.33 5.24 5.67
CA VAL A 55 9.44 3.78 5.77
C VAL A 55 9.37 3.17 4.36
N PRO A 56 10.35 2.37 3.94
CA PRO A 56 10.25 1.60 2.69
C PRO A 56 9.09 0.62 2.76
N HIS A 57 8.27 0.64 1.74
CA HIS A 57 7.11 -0.23 1.61
C HIS A 57 6.81 -0.50 0.14
N LYS A 58 6.25 -1.67 -0.15
CA LYS A 58 5.73 -2.02 -1.48
C LYS A 58 4.82 -3.23 -1.44
N PHE A 59 3.83 -3.25 -2.32
CA PHE A 59 3.05 -4.44 -2.62
C PHE A 59 3.84 -5.39 -3.52
N PHE A 60 3.64 -6.69 -3.35
CA PHE A 60 4.29 -7.69 -4.19
C PHE A 60 3.55 -9.05 -4.17
N GLY A 61 3.86 -9.88 -5.16
CA GLY A 61 3.46 -11.28 -5.20
C GLY A 61 1.99 -11.53 -5.53
N ASN A 62 1.24 -10.50 -5.91
CA ASN A 62 -0.14 -10.61 -6.36
C ASN A 62 -0.22 -11.48 -7.63
N LYS A 63 -1.17 -12.42 -7.64
CA LYS A 63 -1.48 -13.27 -8.80
C LYS A 63 -2.80 -12.87 -9.46
N LYS A 64 -3.59 -12.05 -8.78
CA LYS A 64 -4.75 -11.36 -9.30
C LYS A 64 -4.47 -9.85 -9.39
N GLU A 65 -5.36 -9.14 -10.07
CA GLU A 65 -5.41 -7.69 -9.96
C GLU A 65 -5.54 -7.30 -8.49
N LEU A 66 -4.71 -6.35 -8.05
CA LEU A 66 -4.72 -5.78 -6.72
C LEU A 66 -5.21 -4.34 -6.80
N VAL A 67 -6.29 -4.03 -6.08
CA VAL A 67 -6.89 -2.70 -6.02
C VAL A 67 -6.87 -2.21 -4.57
N VAL A 68 -6.16 -1.11 -4.34
CA VAL A 68 -5.93 -0.55 -3.01
C VAL A 68 -6.26 0.94 -3.01
N LEU A 69 -7.05 1.38 -2.05
CA LEU A 69 -7.26 2.79 -1.78
C LEU A 69 -6.13 3.30 -0.88
N TYR A 70 -5.49 4.40 -1.27
CA TYR A 70 -4.46 5.04 -0.45
C TYR A 70 -4.87 6.44 0.01
N PHE A 71 -4.34 6.85 1.16
CA PHE A 71 -4.48 8.19 1.72
C PHE A 71 -3.13 8.67 2.24
N PHE A 72 -2.62 9.78 1.71
CA PHE A 72 -1.50 10.50 2.30
C PHE A 72 -1.97 11.48 3.37
N SER A 73 -1.28 11.49 4.51
CA SER A 73 -1.57 12.40 5.62
C SER A 73 -1.43 13.88 5.22
N GLY A 74 -1.99 14.75 6.05
CA GLY A 74 -1.82 16.20 5.97
C GLY A 74 -1.32 16.73 7.32
N PRO A 75 -1.08 18.04 7.44
CA PRO A 75 -0.78 18.63 8.73
C PRO A 75 -1.91 18.36 9.74
N ASP A 76 -1.53 18.05 10.98
CA ASP A 76 -2.46 18.07 12.12
C ASP A 76 -2.97 19.52 12.30
N SER A 77 -4.27 19.68 12.52
CA SER A 77 -4.93 21.01 12.64
C SER A 77 -4.59 21.74 13.93
#